data_AF-A0A524GAS3-F1
#
_entry.id   AF-A0A524GAS3-F1
#
_cell.length_a   1.000
_cell.length_b   1.000
_cell.length_c   1.000
_cell.angle_alpha   90.00
_cell.angle_beta   90.00
_cell.angle_gamma   90.00
#
_symmetry.space_group_name_H-M   'P 1'
#
loop_
_entity.id
_entity.type
_entity.pdbx_description
1 polymer ?
#
loop_
_entity_poly.entity_id
_entity_poly.type
_entity_poly.pdbx_seq_one_letter_code
_entity_poly.pdbx_strand_id
1 'polypeptide(L)' 'MVKIKDPAGIKKLILSDDLEHKRIISISAHIDHGKTTTTDYLMRRAGLMSDAAAGQALMTDSDE' A
#
# COMPACT_ATOMS: atom_id res chain seq x y z
N MET A 1 -4.26 -3.09 -12.57
CA MET A 1 -3.87 -1.72 -12.18
C MET A 1 -4.73 -1.28 -11.01
N VAL A 2 -4.14 -1.07 -9.83
CA VAL A 2 -4.86 -0.69 -8.60
C VAL A 2 -5.55 0.65 -8.81
N LYS A 3 -6.87 0.71 -8.58
CA LYS A 3 -7.61 1.96 -8.62
C LYS A 3 -7.41 2.67 -7.27
N ILE A 4 -6.49 3.64 -7.25
CA ILE A 4 -6.27 4.49 -6.08
C ILE A 4 -7.50 5.37 -5.87
N LYS A 5 -8.05 5.33 -4.66
CA LYS A 5 -9.15 6.21 -4.25
C LYS A 5 -8.61 7.62 -3.99
N ASP A 6 -9.15 8.61 -4.69
CA ASP A 6 -8.80 10.04 -4.56
C ASP A 6 -7.29 10.36 -4.63
N PRO A 7 -6.69 10.25 -5.83
CA PRO A 7 -5.27 10.57 -6.02
C PRO A 7 -4.94 12.06 -5.77
N ALA A 8 -5.91 12.97 -5.93
CA ALA A 8 -5.69 14.40 -5.69
C ALA A 8 -5.58 14.71 -4.19
N GLY A 9 -6.44 14.12 -3.36
CA GLY A 9 -6.35 14.21 -1.91
C GLY A 9 -5.03 13.67 -1.36
N ILE A 10 -4.60 12.50 -1.83
CA ILE A 10 -3.31 11.90 -1.44
C ILE A 10 -2.14 12.81 -1.81
N LYS A 11 -2.14 13.38 -3.03
CA LYS A 11 -1.09 14.31 -3.46
C LYS A 11 -1.01 15.54 -2.55
N LYS A 12 -2.15 16.07 -2.09
CA LYS A 12 -2.20 17.17 -1.13
C LYS A 12 -1.61 16.77 0.22
N LEU A 13 -2.00 15.61 0.78
CA LEU A 13 -1.44 15.10 2.05
C LEU A 13 0.09 14.93 1.98
N ILE A 14 0.61 14.45 0.85
CA ILE A 14 2.05 14.28 0.63
C ILE A 14 2.78 15.64 0.59
N LEU A 15 2.23 16.63 -0.13
CA LEU A 15 2.93 17.89 -0.40
C LEU A 15 2.69 19.01 0.63
N SER A 16 1.59 18.96 1.38
CA SER A 16 1.11 20.11 2.15
C SER A 16 1.15 19.93 3.67
N ASP A 17 1.12 18.69 4.17
CA ASP A 17 1.14 18.44 5.61
C ASP A 17 2.55 18.42 6.20
N ASP A 18 2.65 18.72 7.49
CA ASP A 18 3.87 18.65 8.29
C ASP A 18 4.42 17.21 8.34
N LEU A 19 5.75 17.07 8.33
CA LEU A 19 6.45 15.80 8.48
C LEU A 19 6.14 15.13 9.82
N GLU A 20 5.80 15.87 10.87
CA GLU A 20 5.41 15.31 12.18
C GLU A 20 4.24 14.30 12.08
N HIS A 21 3.38 14.45 11.08
CA HIS A 21 2.21 13.59 10.85
C HIS A 21 2.49 12.46 9.86
N LYS A 22 3.68 12.40 9.25
CA LYS A 22 4.03 11.39 8.25
C LYS A 22 4.82 10.25 8.90
N ARG A 23 4.50 9.02 8.51
CA ARG A 23 5.23 7.81 8.93
C ARG A 23 5.69 7.07 7.69
N ILE A 24 6.99 7.14 7.42
CA ILE A 24 7.64 6.44 6.32
C ILE A 24 8.24 5.16 6.90
N ILE A 25 7.68 4.02 6.53
CA ILE A 25 8.07 2.71 7.06
C ILE A 25 8.21 1.69 5.92
N SER A 26 8.94 0.61 6.19
CA SER A 26 9.04 -0.55 5.31
C SER A 26 8.64 -1.83 6.07
N ILE A 27 8.17 -2.84 5.32
CA ILE A 27 7.84 -4.16 5.85
C ILE A 27 8.89 -5.14 5.31
N SER A 28 9.65 -5.76 6.22
CA SER A 28 10.68 -6.75 5.89
C SER A 28 10.41 -8.06 6.62
N ALA A 29 10.53 -9.17 5.92
CA ALA A 29 10.44 -10.51 6.47
C ALA A 29 11.13 -11.52 5.54
N HIS A 30 11.40 -12.73 6.03
CA HIS A 30 11.95 -13.81 5.22
C HIS A 30 11.00 -14.23 4.08
N ILE A 31 11.48 -15.02 3.11
CA ILE A 31 10.63 -15.61 2.06
C ILE A 31 9.46 -16.36 2.70
N ASP A 32 8.28 -16.27 2.07
CA ASP A 32 7.02 -16.87 2.52
C ASP A 32 6.48 -16.41 3.89
N HIS A 33 7.04 -15.36 4.49
CA HIS A 33 6.54 -14.80 5.76
C HIS A 33 5.43 -13.73 5.57
N GLY A 34 4.77 -13.70 4.41
CA GLY A 34 3.59 -12.85 4.21
C GLY A 34 3.86 -11.34 4.11
N LYS A 35 5.03 -10.93 3.59
CA LYS A 35 5.34 -9.50 3.31
C LYS A 35 4.28 -8.83 2.43
N THR A 36 3.97 -9.48 1.30
CA THR A 36 2.98 -9.05 0.31
C THR A 36 1.59 -9.03 0.93
N THR A 37 1.19 -10.12 1.61
CA THR A 37 -0.09 -10.24 2.31
C THR A 37 -0.30 -9.12 3.34
N THR A 38 0.73 -8.79 4.11
CA THR A 38 0.65 -7.74 5.13
C THR A 38 0.49 -6.37 4.49
N THR A 39 1.22 -6.08 3.42
CA THR A 39 1.12 -4.82 2.66
C THR A 39 -0.27 -4.63 2.07
N ASP A 40 -0.82 -5.66 1.41
CA ASP A 40 -2.15 -5.62 0.79
C ASP A 40 -3.25 -5.41 1.85
N TYR A 41 -3.13 -6.09 2.99
CA TYR A 41 -4.07 -5.94 4.10
C TYR A 41 -4.13 -4.49 4.60
N LEU A 42 -2.98 -3.84 4.78
CA LEU A 42 -2.91 -2.45 5.23
C LEU A 42 -3.51 -1.49 4.19
N MET A 43 -3.19 -1.68 2.90
CA MET A 43 -3.71 -0.85 1.81
C MET A 43 -5.24 -0.97 1.66
N ARG A 44 -5.77 -2.19 1.82
CA ARG A 44 -7.21 -2.44 1.84
C ARG A 44 -7.88 -1.78 3.03
N ARG A 45 -7.31 -1.96 4.24
CA ARG A 45 -7.85 -1.36 5.47
C ARG A 45 -7.80 0.17 5.46
N ALA A 46 -6.80 0.75 4.79
CA ALA A 46 -6.71 2.18 4.55
C ALA A 46 -7.70 2.68 3.49
N GLY A 47 -8.43 1.78 2.81
CA GLY A 47 -9.36 2.14 1.73
C GLY A 47 -8.67 2.62 0.45
N LEU A 48 -7.37 2.34 0.30
CA LEU A 48 -6.54 2.71 -0.85
C LEU A 48 -6.53 1.64 -1.94
N MET A 49 -6.97 0.42 -1.62
CA MET A 49 -7.05 -0.72 -2.52
C MET A 49 -8.44 -1.38 -2.42
N SER A 50 -8.99 -1.81 -3.56
CA SER A 50 -10.27 -2.54 -3.61
C SER A 50 -10.13 -3.98 -3.11
N ASP A 51 -11.18 -4.55 -2.52
CA ASP A 51 -11.20 -5.95 -2.05
C ASP A 51 -10.84 -6.97 -3.16
N ALA A 52 -11.21 -6.70 -4.41
CA ALA A 52 -10.86 -7.56 -5.55
C ALA A 52 -9.36 -7.54 -5.93
N ALA A 53 -8.63 -6.49 -5.51
CA ALA A 53 -7.19 -6.36 -5.72
C ALA A 53 -6.39 -6.84 -4.51
N ALA A 54 -7.00 -6.90 -3.33
CA ALA A 54 -6.37 -7.37 -2.11
C ALA A 54 -6.25 -8.90 -2.13
N GLY A 55 -5.03 -9.43 -2.05
CA GLY A 55 -4.79 -10.88 -2.06
C GLY A 55 -4.60 -11.50 -3.46
N GLN A 56 -4.62 -10.69 -4.53
CA GLN A 56 -3.92 -11.06 -5.76
C GLN A 56 -2.43 -10.84 -5.51
N ALA A 57 -1.82 -11.78 -4.79
CA ALA A 57 -0.47 -11.77 -4.22
C ALA A 57 0.70 -11.70 -5.24
N LEU A 58 0.49 -11.08 -6.40
CA LEU A 58 1.41 -10.99 -7.53
C LEU A 58 1.53 -9.56 -8.08
N MET A 59 1.16 -8.54 -7.31
CA MET A 59 1.35 -7.14 -7.73
C MET A 59 2.67 -6.51 -7.27
N THR A 60 3.32 -7.09 -6.25
CA THR A 60 4.67 -6.66 -5.80
C THR A 60 5.74 -7.70 -6.10
N ASP A 61 5.35 -8.93 -6.42
CA ASP A 61 6.23 -9.91 -7.05
C ASP A 61 6.19 -9.65 -8.55
N SER A 62 7.24 -9.04 -9.08
CA SER A 62 7.53 -9.17 -10.49
C SER A 62 8.33 -10.47 -10.63
N ASP A 63 7.70 -11.53 -11.15
CA ASP A 63 8.47 -12.58 -11.83
C ASP A 63 9.00 -11.98 -13.15
N GLU A 64 10.03 -11.14 -13.02
CA GLU A 64 11.00 -10.80 -14.06
C GLU A 64 12.40 -10.68 -13.43
#